data_AF-A0A7R9PG02-F1
#
_entry.id   AF-A0A7R9PG02-F1
#
_cell.length_a   1.000
_cell.length_b   1.000
_cell.length_c   1.000
_cell.angle_alpha   90.00
_cell.angle_beta   90.00
_cell.angle_gamma   90.00
#
_symmetry.space_group_name_H-M   'P 1'
#
loop_
_entity.id
_entity.type
_entity.pdbx_description
1 polymer ?
#
loop_
_entity_poly.entity_id
_entity_poly.type
_entity_poly.pdbx_seq_one_letter_code
_entity_poly.pdbx_strand_id
1 'polypeptide(L)'
;MSENAEKVEKTEKTEKIDIVQSVDQKNIIKCRELLYRLMISQLFYDGHQSLAVGLSAVAQADPPCPPSDRLLHVVLVGLQNEPDRQHKSTVVTTAGQEATLGPGL
;
A
#
# COMPACT_ATOMS: atom_id res chain seq x y z
N MET A 1 33.48 24.62 27.09
CA MET A 1 33.40 24.91 25.64
C MET A 1 32.61 23.80 24.90
N SER A 2 31.67 23.11 25.55
CA SER A 2 31.12 21.84 25.04
C SER A 2 29.62 21.86 24.72
N GLU A 3 28.94 22.99 24.94
CA GLU A 3 27.48 23.10 24.84
C GLU A 3 27.00 23.45 23.42
N ASN A 4 27.91 23.88 22.54
CA ASN A 4 27.55 24.35 21.20
C ASN A 4 27.52 23.23 20.15
N ALA A 5 28.18 22.09 20.39
CA ALA A 5 28.18 20.95 19.47
C ALA A 5 26.87 20.15 19.51
N GLU A 6 26.29 19.98 20.69
CA GLU A 6 25.04 19.22 20.86
C GLU A 6 23.82 19.96 20.29
N LYS A 7 23.87 21.31 20.26
CA LYS A 7 22.81 22.14 19.67
C LYS A 7 22.84 22.10 18.13
N VAL A 8 24.03 21.94 17.53
CA VAL A 8 24.21 21.83 16.07
C VAL A 8 23.79 20.45 15.58
N GLU A 9 24.08 19.38 16.33
CA GLU A 9 23.61 18.04 15.97
C GLU A 9 22.08 17.89 16.10
N LYS A 10 21.46 18.52 17.11
CA LYS A 10 19.99 18.56 17.24
C LYS A 10 19.31 19.36 16.14
N THR A 11 19.94 20.40 15.60
CA THR A 11 19.34 21.20 14.52
C THR A 11 19.46 20.49 13.17
N GLU A 12 20.57 19.81 12.88
CA GLU A 12 20.70 19.07 11.61
C GLU A 12 19.87 17.78 11.57
N LYS A 13 19.59 17.16 12.73
CA LYS A 13 18.75 15.95 12.82
C LYS A 13 17.26 16.25 12.70
N THR A 14 16.84 17.50 12.92
CA THR A 14 15.43 17.92 12.81
C THR A 14 15.06 18.27 11.37
N GLU A 15 16.03 18.66 10.53
CA GLU A 15 15.78 19.07 9.14
C GLU A 15 15.76 17.90 8.13
N LYS A 16 16.26 16.71 8.50
CA LYS A 16 16.31 15.53 7.61
C LYS A 16 15.13 14.57 7.73
N ILE A 17 14.12 14.87 8.55
CA ILE A 17 12.98 13.96 8.82
C ILE A 17 11.66 14.45 8.19
N ASP A 18 11.72 15.38 7.23
CA ASP A 18 10.53 15.81 6.46
C ASP A 18 10.35 15.08 5.10
N ILE A 19 10.85 13.84 4.96
CA ILE A 19 10.59 12.99 3.77
C ILE A 19 9.72 11.76 4.11
N VAL A 20 9.27 11.66 5.36
CA VAL A 20 8.22 10.70 5.71
C VAL A 20 6.94 11.51 5.84
N GLN A 21 6.08 11.47 4.82
CA GLN A 21 4.71 11.97 4.96
C GLN A 21 4.11 11.33 6.21
N SER A 22 4.04 12.07 7.31
CA SER A 22 3.25 11.69 8.46
C SER A 22 1.81 11.70 7.98
N VAL A 23 1.23 10.51 7.80
CA VAL A 23 -0.17 10.40 7.41
C VAL A 23 -0.98 10.88 8.61
N ASP A 24 -1.37 12.15 8.59
CA ASP A 24 -2.37 12.69 9.50
C ASP A 24 -3.69 11.99 9.20
N GLN A 25 -3.94 10.87 9.88
CA GLN A 25 -5.11 10.01 9.68
C GLN A 25 -6.44 10.78 9.80
N LYS A 26 -6.44 11.95 10.45
CA LYS A 26 -7.60 12.83 10.61
C LYS A 26 -7.94 13.61 9.33
N ASN A 27 -6.98 13.84 8.43
CA ASN A 27 -7.23 14.54 7.18
C ASN A 27 -7.52 13.55 6.05
N ILE A 28 -8.79 13.16 5.94
CA ILE A 28 -9.26 12.21 4.93
C ILE A 28 -9.00 12.71 3.49
N ILE A 29 -8.98 14.02 3.24
CA ILE A 29 -8.69 14.57 1.91
C ILE A 29 -7.24 14.26 1.54
N LYS A 30 -6.28 14.59 2.41
CA LYS A 30 -4.86 14.26 2.21
C LYS A 30 -4.64 12.75 2.10
N CYS A 31 -5.40 11.94 2.84
CA CYS A 31 -5.33 10.48 2.74
C CYS A 31 -5.79 9.98 1.36
N ARG A 32 -6.87 10.57 0.81
CA ARG A 32 -7.35 10.24 -0.54
C ARG A 32 -6.37 10.68 -1.62
N GLU A 33 -5.80 11.88 -1.49
CA GLU A 33 -4.74 12.37 -2.38
C GLU A 33 -3.55 11.39 -2.39
N LEU A 34 -3.08 10.97 -1.21
CA LEU A 34 -2.03 9.97 -1.09
C LEU A 34 -2.42 8.63 -1.73
N LEU A 35 -3.65 8.15 -1.50
CA LEU A 35 -4.13 6.92 -2.10
C LEU A 35 -4.08 6.98 -3.63
N TYR A 36 -4.57 8.06 -4.24
CA TYR A 36 -4.50 8.24 -5.69
C TYR A 36 -3.05 8.27 -6.19
N ARG A 37 -2.14 8.95 -5.48
CA ARG A 37 -0.71 8.95 -5.83
C ARG A 37 -0.12 7.56 -5.78
N LEU A 38 -0.45 6.75 -4.77
CA LEU A 38 0.00 5.36 -4.65
C LEU A 38 -0.58 4.48 -5.77
N MET A 39 -1.85 4.64 -6.13
CA MET A 39 -2.47 3.92 -7.25
C MET A 39 -1.79 4.24 -8.59
N ILE A 40 -1.54 5.52 -8.87
CA ILE A 40 -0.84 5.96 -10.08
C ILE A 40 0.58 5.39 -10.11
N SER A 41 1.31 5.45 -8.99
CA SER A 41 2.67 4.92 -8.87
C SER A 41 2.74 3.41 -9.15
N GLN A 42 1.74 2.65 -8.67
CA GLN A 42 1.63 1.21 -8.93
C GLN A 42 1.36 0.92 -10.39
N LEU A 43 0.44 1.65 -11.03
CA LEU A 43 0.17 1.49 -12.47
C LEU A 43 1.42 1.76 -13.32
N PHE A 44 2.23 2.75 -12.95
CA PHE A 44 3.53 2.98 -13.60
C PHE A 44 4.52 1.83 -13.35
N TYR A 45 4.56 1.28 -12.14
CA TYR A 45 5.41 0.14 -11.78
C TYR A 45 5.06 -1.11 -12.60
N ASP A 46 3.76 -1.39 -12.77
CA ASP A 46 3.24 -2.54 -13.49
C ASP A 46 3.33 -2.39 -15.04
N GLY A 47 3.79 -1.22 -15.52
CA GLY A 47 3.90 -0.93 -16.96
C GLY A 47 2.61 -0.45 -17.63
N HIS A 48 1.56 -0.15 -16.85
CA HIS A 48 0.27 0.37 -17.33
C HIS A 48 0.29 1.88 -17.60
N GLN A 49 1.23 2.33 -18.42
CA GLN A 49 1.52 3.74 -18.70
C GLN A 49 0.28 4.56 -19.08
N SER A 50 -0.54 4.08 -20.04
CA SER A 50 -1.72 4.82 -20.49
C SER A 50 -2.78 5.00 -19.40
N LEU A 51 -2.95 4.00 -18.52
CA LEU A 51 -3.88 4.10 -17.39
C LEU A 51 -3.36 5.06 -16.32
N ALA A 52 -2.06 4.97 -16.01
CA ALA A 52 -1.41 5.85 -15.05
C ALA A 52 -1.51 7.33 -15.46
N VAL A 53 -1.21 7.65 -16.73
CA VAL A 53 -1.30 9.01 -17.27
C VAL A 53 -2.73 9.53 -17.25
N GLY A 54 -3.71 8.71 -17.66
CA GLY A 54 -5.13 9.10 -17.65
C GLY A 54 -5.63 9.40 -16.24
N LEU A 55 -5.32 8.54 -15.27
CA LEU A 55 -5.69 8.75 -13.87
C LEU A 55 -4.98 9.96 -13.27
N SER A 56 -3.68 10.16 -13.56
CA SER A 56 -2.90 11.31 -13.10
C SER A 56 -3.50 12.65 -13.56
N ALA A 57 -3.99 12.71 -14.81
CA ALA A 57 -4.62 13.91 -15.35
C ALA A 57 -5.94 14.25 -14.65
N VAL A 58 -6.79 13.24 -14.41
CA VAL A 58 -8.09 13.43 -13.72
C VAL A 58 -7.89 13.77 -12.24
N ALA A 59 -6.93 13.12 -11.58
CA ALA A 59 -6.62 13.35 -10.18
C ALA A 59 -5.78 14.63 -9.94
N GLN A 60 -5.33 15.31 -11.00
CA GLN A 60 -4.42 16.45 -10.94
C GLN A 60 -3.19 16.19 -10.06
N ALA A 61 -2.57 15.02 -10.22
CA ALA A 61 -1.44 14.62 -9.38
C ALA A 61 -0.17 15.41 -9.76
N ASP A 62 0.22 16.34 -8.87
CA ASP A 62 1.41 17.18 -8.98
C ASP A 62 2.21 17.12 -7.66
N PRO A 63 3.53 16.87 -7.65
CA PRO A 63 4.40 16.52 -8.78
C PRO A 63 4.11 15.14 -9.40
N PRO A 64 4.65 14.82 -10.60
CA PRO A 64 4.49 13.53 -11.24
C PRO A 64 4.83 12.34 -10.31
N CYS A 65 4.03 11.29 -10.39
CA CYS A 65 4.20 10.10 -9.55
C CYS A 65 5.27 9.15 -10.15
N PRO A 66 6.33 8.79 -9.41
CA PRO A 66 7.30 7.79 -9.87
C PRO A 66 6.72 6.37 -9.81
N PRO A 67 7.24 5.40 -10.61
CA PRO A 67 6.89 3.99 -10.46
C PRO A 67 7.25 3.46 -9.05
N SER A 68 6.30 2.80 -8.36
CA SER A 68 6.54 2.19 -7.03
C SER A 68 5.52 1.09 -6.71
N ASP A 69 5.98 0.03 -6.04
CA ASP A 69 5.17 -1.09 -5.52
C ASP A 69 4.65 -0.86 -4.08
N ARG A 70 4.86 0.33 -3.50
CA ARG A 70 4.49 0.64 -2.10
C ARG A 70 3.01 0.39 -1.82
N LEU A 71 2.14 0.61 -2.80
CA LEU A 71 0.71 0.34 -2.64
C LEU A 71 0.46 -1.14 -2.35
N LEU A 72 1.09 -2.05 -3.10
CA LEU A 72 0.98 -3.48 -2.88
C LEU A 72 1.41 -3.87 -1.46
N HIS A 73 2.55 -3.36 -0.98
CA HIS A 73 3.00 -3.61 0.39
C HIS A 73 1.99 -3.13 1.44
N VAL A 74 1.44 -1.92 1.28
CA VAL A 74 0.41 -1.38 2.19
C VAL A 74 -0.86 -2.22 2.15
N VAL A 75 -1.31 -2.66 0.97
CA VAL A 75 -2.49 -3.51 0.82
C VAL A 75 -2.28 -4.86 1.49
N LEU A 76 -1.15 -5.52 1.28
CA LEU A 76 -0.84 -6.82 1.90
C LEU A 76 -0.81 -6.72 3.42
N VAL A 77 -0.16 -5.69 3.98
CA VAL A 77 -0.15 -5.44 5.43
C VAL A 77 -1.56 -5.10 5.93
N GLY A 78 -2.30 -4.26 5.21
CA GLY A 78 -3.67 -3.88 5.58
C GLY A 78 -4.60 -5.09 5.65
N LEU A 79 -4.54 -5.98 4.66
CA LEU A 79 -5.34 -7.21 4.62
C LEU A 79 -4.97 -8.19 5.75
N GLN A 80 -3.72 -8.23 6.20
CA GLN A 80 -3.32 -9.03 7.36
C GLN A 80 -3.84 -8.48 8.70
N ASN A 81 -4.12 -7.18 8.76
CA ASN A 81 -4.58 -6.48 9.96
C ASN A 81 -6.08 -6.18 9.95
N GLU A 82 -6.81 -6.56 8.90
CA GLU A 82 -8.27 -6.50 8.89
C GLU A 82 -8.80 -7.37 10.04
N PRO A 83 -9.64 -6.84 10.95
CA PRO A 83 -10.25 -7.65 11.99
C PRO A 83 -11.06 -8.74 11.30
N ASP A 84 -10.61 -9.97 11.50
CA ASP A 84 -11.08 -11.20 10.91
C ASP A 84 -12.62 -11.16 10.73
N ARG A 85 -13.09 -10.87 9.51
CA ARG A 85 -14.47 -11.16 9.11
C ARG A 85 -14.55 -12.68 8.97
N GLN A 86 -14.49 -13.37 10.11
CA GLN A 86 -14.44 -14.82 10.14
C GLN A 86 -15.60 -15.42 9.36
N HIS A 87 -15.19 -16.38 8.51
CA HIS A 87 -15.98 -17.44 7.89
C HIS A 87 -16.80 -17.08 6.65
N LYS A 88 -16.15 -17.28 5.49
CA LYS A 88 -16.49 -18.39 4.58
C LYS A 88 -15.29 -18.72 3.69
N SER A 89 -14.29 -19.35 4.29
CA SER A 89 -13.32 -20.16 3.54
C SER A 89 -14.08 -21.32 2.90
N THR A 90 -14.47 -21.17 1.64
CA THR A 90 -14.72 -22.34 0.79
C THR A 90 -13.36 -22.74 0.23
N VAL A 91 -12.61 -23.48 1.04
CA VAL A 91 -11.49 -24.27 0.55
C VAL A 91 -12.11 -25.34 -0.35
N VAL A 92 -12.16 -25.11 -1.65
CA VAL A 92 -12.33 -26.19 -2.62
C VAL A 92 -10.98 -26.88 -2.74
N THR A 93 -10.73 -27.82 -1.86
CA THR A 93 -9.67 -28.81 -2.01
C THR A 93 -10.10 -29.76 -3.13
N THR A 94 -9.59 -29.55 -4.33
CA THR A 94 -9.59 -30.57 -5.40
C THR A 94 -8.37 -31.45 -5.20
N ALA A 95 -8.47 -32.40 -4.28
CA ALA A 95 -7.52 -33.51 -4.16
C ALA A 95 -8.25 -34.74 -3.63
N GLY A 96 -8.34 -35.80 -4.44
CA GLY A 96 -8.69 -37.15 -4.01
C GLY A 96 -10.13 -37.59 -4.27
N GLN A 97 -10.50 -37.83 -5.54
CA GLN A 97 -11.58 -38.77 -5.85
C GLN A 97 -10.98 -40.14 -6.14
N GLU A 98 -10.72 -40.91 -5.08
CA GLU A 98 -10.66 -42.36 -5.16
C GLU A 98 -11.30 -42.95 -3.91
N ALA A 99 -12.53 -43.44 -4.04
CA ALA A 99 -13.14 -44.45 -3.18
C ALA A 99 -14.45 -44.93 -3.83
N THR A 100 -14.29 -45.78 -4.83
CA THR A 100 -15.01 -47.05 -4.99
C THR A 100 -16.08 -47.36 -3.93
N LEU A 101 -17.36 -47.42 -4.29
CA LEU A 101 -18.31 -48.40 -3.74
C LEU A 101 -19.40 -48.72 -4.78
N GLY A 102 -19.32 -49.93 -5.34
CA GLY A 102 -20.35 -50.60 -6.12
C GLY A 102 -21.39 -51.33 -5.22
N PRO A 103 -22.28 -52.16 -5.80
CA PRO A 103 -23.72 -52.06 -5.56
C PRO A 103 -24.32 -53.09 -4.57
N GLY A 104 -25.44 -52.68 -3.97
CA GLY A 104 -26.53 -53.49 -3.41
C GLY A 104 -27.70 -52.50 -3.20
N LEU A 105 -28.88 -52.64 -3.79
CA LEU A 105 -29.73 -53.79 -4.08
C LEU A 105 -30.54 -53.47 -5.36
#